data_AF-A0A8S0FIJ3-F1
#
_entry.id   AF-A0A8S0FIJ3-F1
#
_cell.length_a   1.000
_cell.length_b   1.000
_cell.length_c   1.000
_cell.angle_alpha   90.00
_cell.angle_beta   90.00
_cell.angle_gamma   90.00
#
_symmetry.space_group_name_H-M   'P 1'
#
loop_
_entity.id
_entity.type
_entity.pdbx_description
1 polymer ?
#
loop_
_entity_poly.entity_id
_entity_poly.type
_entity_poly.pdbx_seq_one_letter_code
_entity_poly.pdbx_strand_id
1 'polypeptide(L)'
;MKENKITVSQEIKKHLLTGISWMIPLIVAAGICIALGQVLGGTDVGEKTGTIPWMLNQIGGWGMGLIVPLISAAIAYSIADRPGFAPGLIVGFLCGQIHTGFIGGMLGGFLVGYTILLLKRYIRLPQSMQGLMLASTNHGVAGIKHHYRWAVNDDADW
;
A
#
# COMPACT_ATOMS: atom_id res chain seq x y z
N MET A 1 34.34 -8.39 -4.53
CA MET A 1 32.98 -7.88 -4.27
C MET A 1 32.01 -9.04 -4.44
N LYS A 2 31.45 -9.57 -3.35
CA LYS A 2 30.43 -10.64 -3.45
C LYS A 2 29.15 -10.00 -4.00
N GLU A 3 28.70 -10.44 -5.17
CA GLU A 3 27.34 -10.13 -5.63
C GLU A 3 26.37 -10.61 -4.56
N ASN A 4 25.78 -9.69 -3.81
CA ASN A 4 24.70 -10.00 -2.90
C ASN A 4 23.44 -10.22 -3.75
N LYS A 5 23.26 -11.45 -4.26
CA LYS A 5 22.01 -11.86 -4.90
C LYS A 5 20.91 -11.70 -3.86
N ILE A 6 20.06 -10.69 -4.03
CA ILE A 6 18.89 -10.49 -3.17
C ILE A 6 18.09 -11.79 -3.22
N THR A 7 18.04 -12.50 -2.10
CA THR A 7 17.28 -13.74 -1.97
C THR A 7 15.81 -13.41 -2.22
N VAL A 8 15.09 -14.23 -3.01
CA VAL A 8 13.64 -14.06 -3.27
C VAL A 8 12.83 -13.81 -2.00
N SER A 9 13.22 -14.44 -0.88
CA SER A 9 12.63 -14.20 0.44
C SER A 9 12.73 -12.73 0.90
N GLN A 10 13.84 -12.04 0.63
CA GLN A 10 14.04 -10.64 0.99
C GLN A 10 13.16 -9.70 0.15
N GLU A 11 12.93 -10.01 -1.14
CA GLU A 11 11.98 -9.25 -1.95
C GLU A 11 10.54 -9.41 -1.47
N ILE A 12 10.09 -10.65 -1.23
CA ILE A 12 8.74 -10.91 -0.70
C ILE A 12 8.53 -10.16 0.61
N LYS A 13 9.51 -10.21 1.52
CA LYS A 13 9.48 -9.46 2.79
C LYS A 13 9.35 -7.96 2.54
N LYS A 14 10.09 -7.38 1.60
CA LYS A 14 10.00 -5.95 1.27
C LYS A 14 8.60 -5.57 0.78
N HIS A 15 7.99 -6.37 -0.08
CA HIS A 15 6.63 -6.12 -0.59
C HIS A 15 5.59 -6.21 0.53
N LEU A 16 5.71 -7.22 1.41
CA LEU A 16 4.87 -7.36 2.59
C LEU A 16 5.01 -6.17 3.55
N LEU A 17 6.26 -5.79 3.86
CA LEU A 17 6.54 -4.66 4.76
C LEU A 17 5.97 -3.36 4.21
N THR A 18 6.01 -3.17 2.89
CA THR A 18 5.37 -2.01 2.24
C THR A 18 3.86 -2.00 2.50
N GLY A 19 3.19 -3.15 2.34
CA GLY A 19 1.77 -3.29 2.64
C GLY A 19 1.42 -2.98 4.09
N ILE A 20 2.21 -3.48 5.04
CA ILE A 20 2.01 -3.24 6.47
C ILE A 20 2.20 -1.75 6.79
N SER A 21 3.25 -1.11 6.27
CA SER A 21 3.52 0.31 6.51
C SER A 21 2.41 1.23 6.01
N TRP A 22 1.73 0.88 4.93
CA TRP A 22 0.59 1.65 4.42
C TRP A 22 -0.67 1.46 5.27
N MET A 23 -0.84 0.28 5.86
CA MET A 23 -1.98 -0.03 6.73
C MET A 23 -1.92 0.70 8.08
N ILE A 24 -0.74 0.84 8.69
CA ILE A 24 -0.56 1.45 10.02
C ILE A 24 -1.23 2.83 10.14
N PRO A 25 -0.94 3.83 9.27
CA PRO A 25 -1.56 5.14 9.40
C PRO A 25 -3.07 5.11 9.21
N LEU A 26 -3.59 4.22 8.35
CA LEU A 26 -5.03 4.06 8.16
C LEU A 26 -5.71 3.52 9.43
N ILE A 27 -5.14 2.46 10.03
CA ILE A 27 -5.70 1.85 11.26
C ILE A 27 -5.70 2.87 12.39
N VAL A 28 -4.61 3.60 12.57
CA VAL A 28 -4.49 4.60 13.62
C VAL A 28 -5.52 5.71 13.43
N ALA A 29 -5.66 6.24 12.21
CA ALA A 29 -6.68 7.26 11.92
C ALA A 29 -8.11 6.74 12.15
N ALA A 30 -8.43 5.55 11.66
CA ALA A 30 -9.75 4.94 11.83
C ALA A 30 -10.08 4.69 13.31
N GLY A 31 -9.13 4.17 14.09
CA GLY A 31 -9.31 3.90 15.52
C GLY A 31 -9.54 5.18 16.33
N ILE A 32 -8.81 6.25 16.02
CA ILE A 32 -9.01 7.56 16.64
C ILE A 32 -10.40 8.11 16.34
N CYS A 33 -10.89 7.99 15.09
CA CYS A 33 -12.24 8.42 14.74
C CYS A 33 -13.33 7.66 15.51
N ILE A 34 -13.19 6.34 15.65
CA ILE A 34 -14.13 5.50 16.43
C ILE A 34 -14.11 5.92 17.90
N ALA A 35 -12.92 6.08 18.49
CA ALA A 35 -12.74 6.46 19.88
C ALA A 35 -13.37 7.83 20.18
N LEU A 36 -13.13 8.82 19.32
CA LEU A 36 -13.75 10.15 19.45
C LEU A 36 -15.27 10.08 19.31
N GLY A 37 -15.79 9.27 18.39
CA GLY A 37 -17.24 9.03 18.26
C GLY A 37 -17.84 8.47 19.55
N GLN A 38 -17.19 7.48 20.18
CA GLN A 38 -17.68 6.87 21.42
C GLN A 38 -17.57 7.80 22.64
N VAL A 39 -16.48 8.57 22.75
CA VAL A 39 -16.30 9.54 23.84
C VAL A 39 -17.34 10.65 23.79
N LEU A 40 -17.71 11.13 22.59
CA LEU A 40 -18.68 12.20 22.42
C LEU A 40 -20.14 11.71 22.37
N GLY A 41 -20.38 10.51 21.86
CA GLY A 41 -21.71 9.95 21.61
C GLY A 41 -22.23 8.98 22.67
N GLY A 42 -21.34 8.51 23.57
CA GLY A 42 -21.61 7.42 24.51
C GLY A 42 -21.52 6.03 23.86
N THR A 43 -21.83 4.98 24.63
CA THR A 43 -21.82 3.59 24.15
C THR A 43 -22.84 3.33 23.04
N ASP A 44 -23.94 4.09 23.03
CA ASP A 44 -25.04 3.93 22.07
C ASP A 44 -24.90 4.84 20.85
N VAL A 45 -23.67 5.31 20.57
CA VAL A 45 -23.39 6.19 19.44
C VAL A 45 -23.83 5.59 18.11
N GLY A 46 -23.87 4.25 18.00
CA GLY A 46 -24.36 3.54 16.82
C GLY A 46 -25.86 3.72 16.55
N GLU A 47 -26.66 3.97 17.57
CA GLU A 47 -28.13 4.07 17.47
C GLU A 47 -28.60 5.51 17.20
N LYS A 48 -27.77 6.52 17.56
CA LYS A 48 -28.07 7.95 17.37
C LYS A 48 -27.71 8.43 15.95
N THR A 49 -28.34 7.81 14.96
CA THR A 49 -28.15 8.11 13.54
C THR A 49 -28.38 9.60 13.23
N GLY A 50 -27.46 10.21 12.48
CA GLY A 50 -27.54 11.64 12.11
C GLY A 50 -26.81 12.60 13.05
N THR A 51 -26.19 12.12 14.12
CA THR A 51 -25.36 12.94 15.00
C THR A 51 -23.89 12.96 14.54
N ILE A 52 -23.15 14.03 14.88
CA ILE A 52 -21.71 14.14 14.58
C ILE A 52 -20.92 12.94 15.14
N PRO A 53 -21.13 12.49 16.40
CA PRO A 53 -20.42 11.33 16.93
C PRO A 53 -20.70 10.02 16.17
N TRP A 54 -21.94 9.82 15.69
CA TRP A 54 -22.30 8.68 14.84
C TRP A 54 -21.53 8.70 13.52
N MET A 55 -21.42 9.87 12.88
CA MET A 55 -20.68 10.02 11.64
C MET A 55 -19.18 9.71 11.82
N LEU A 56 -18.57 10.16 12.93
CA LEU A 56 -17.19 9.81 13.28
C LEU A 56 -17.00 8.30 13.46
N ASN A 57 -17.95 7.65 14.14
CA ASN A 57 -17.94 6.21 14.33
C ASN A 57 -18.06 5.45 13.01
N GLN A 58 -18.94 5.88 12.09
CA GLN A 58 -19.10 5.27 10.77
C GLN A 58 -17.88 5.46 9.86
N ILE A 59 -17.31 6.66 9.81
CA ILE A 59 -16.10 6.91 9.01
C ILE A 59 -14.95 6.01 9.49
N GLY A 60 -14.79 5.87 10.80
CA GLY A 60 -13.80 4.96 11.37
C GLY A 60 -14.11 3.49 11.05
N GLY A 61 -15.38 3.07 11.12
CA GLY A 61 -15.81 1.72 10.72
C GLY A 61 -15.52 1.41 9.26
N TRP A 62 -15.83 2.33 8.33
CA TRP A 62 -15.47 2.19 6.92
C TRP A 62 -13.96 2.19 6.70
N GLY A 63 -13.22 3.03 7.44
CA GLY A 63 -11.76 3.04 7.43
C GLY A 63 -11.15 1.68 7.82
N MET A 64 -11.69 1.01 8.84
CA MET A 64 -11.29 -0.34 9.21
C MET A 64 -11.61 -1.37 8.11
N GLY A 65 -12.74 -1.21 7.41
CA GLY A 65 -13.10 -2.06 6.27
C GLY A 65 -12.15 -1.94 5.06
N LEU A 66 -11.45 -0.80 4.93
CA LEU A 66 -10.51 -0.56 3.82
C LEU A 66 -9.11 -1.14 4.04
N ILE A 67 -8.84 -1.73 5.20
CA ILE A 67 -7.53 -2.33 5.54
C ILE A 67 -7.10 -3.38 4.51
N VAL A 68 -7.95 -4.37 4.22
CA VAL A 68 -7.65 -5.46 3.28
C VAL A 68 -7.47 -4.93 1.84
N PRO A 69 -8.36 -4.07 1.32
CA PRO A 69 -8.14 -3.36 0.06
C PRO A 69 -6.80 -2.64 -0.01
N LEU A 70 -6.44 -1.89 1.03
CA LEU A 70 -5.24 -1.06 1.04
C LEU A 70 -3.96 -1.89 1.02
N ILE A 71 -3.92 -2.99 1.78
CA ILE A 71 -2.74 -3.88 1.81
C ILE A 71 -2.55 -4.56 0.46
N SER A 72 -3.63 -5.08 -0.14
CA SER A 72 -3.59 -5.67 -1.47
C SER A 72 -3.07 -4.67 -2.51
N ALA A 73 -3.59 -3.44 -2.48
CA ALA A 73 -3.16 -2.35 -3.35
C ALA A 73 -1.70 -1.96 -3.13
N ALA A 74 -1.24 -1.88 -1.88
CA ALA A 74 0.14 -1.51 -1.54
C ALA A 74 1.14 -2.59 -1.94
N ILE A 75 0.81 -3.88 -1.77
CA ILE A 75 1.62 -5.00 -2.26
C ILE A 75 1.69 -4.96 -3.79
N ALA A 76 0.55 -4.85 -4.48
CA ALA A 76 0.52 -4.78 -5.94
C ALA A 76 1.29 -3.56 -6.47
N TYR A 77 1.16 -2.41 -5.81
CA TYR A 77 1.91 -1.20 -6.10
C TYR A 77 3.43 -1.39 -5.90
N SER A 78 3.84 -2.11 -4.86
CA SER A 78 5.27 -2.34 -4.62
C SER A 78 5.94 -3.24 -5.68
N ILE A 79 5.15 -4.00 -6.45
CA ILE A 79 5.62 -4.90 -7.52
C ILE A 79 5.50 -4.24 -8.90
N ALA A 80 4.37 -3.57 -9.16
CA ALA A 80 4.01 -3.06 -10.48
C ALA A 80 3.84 -1.53 -10.52
N ASP A 81 4.30 -0.79 -9.51
CA ASP A 81 4.16 0.66 -9.37
C ASP A 81 2.68 1.13 -9.44
N ARG A 82 2.47 2.38 -9.89
CA ARG A 82 1.15 3.03 -10.01
C ARG A 82 0.08 2.20 -10.71
N PRO A 83 0.33 1.50 -11.84
CA PRO A 83 -0.72 0.73 -12.50
C PRO A 83 -1.17 -0.53 -11.73
N GLY A 84 -0.39 -1.00 -10.75
CA GLY A 84 -0.80 -2.10 -9.87
C GLY A 84 -1.80 -1.69 -8.78
N PHE A 85 -1.88 -0.40 -8.46
CA PHE A 85 -2.64 0.09 -7.30
C PHE A 85 -4.16 -0.13 -7.44
N ALA A 86 -4.76 0.39 -8.51
CA ALA A 86 -6.20 0.30 -8.75
C ALA A 86 -6.72 -1.16 -8.82
N PRO A 87 -6.13 -2.07 -9.64
CA PRO A 87 -6.58 -3.45 -9.67
C PRO A 87 -6.32 -4.18 -8.34
N GLY A 88 -5.23 -3.85 -7.63
CA GLY A 88 -4.96 -4.41 -6.31
C GLY A 88 -6.02 -4.02 -5.28
N LEU A 89 -6.51 -2.77 -5.32
CA LEU A 89 -7.57 -2.30 -4.45
C LEU A 89 -8.89 -3.03 -4.70
N ILE A 90 -9.28 -3.19 -5.97
CA ILE A 90 -10.52 -3.90 -6.36
C ILE A 90 -10.49 -5.36 -5.89
N VAL A 91 -9.38 -6.06 -6.12
CA VAL A 91 -9.24 -7.45 -5.67
C VAL A 91 -9.26 -7.54 -4.14
N GLY A 92 -8.59 -6.63 -3.44
CA GLY A 92 -8.61 -6.62 -1.98
C GLY A 92 -10.00 -6.30 -1.39
N PHE A 93 -10.78 -5.44 -2.06
CA PHE A 93 -12.19 -5.21 -1.70
C PHE A 93 -13.05 -6.46 -1.91
N LEU A 94 -12.85 -7.17 -3.01
CA LEU A 94 -13.53 -8.43 -3.27
C LEU A 94 -13.19 -9.48 -2.20
N CYS A 95 -11.93 -9.57 -1.75
CA CYS A 95 -11.51 -10.47 -0.66
C CYS A 95 -12.26 -10.22 0.66
N GLY A 96 -12.66 -8.97 0.92
CA GLY A 96 -13.52 -8.62 2.05
C GLY A 96 -14.95 -9.15 1.90
N GLN A 97 -15.48 -9.24 0.67
CA GLN A 97 -16.84 -9.74 0.39
C GLN A 97 -16.92 -11.27 0.41
N ILE A 98 -15.88 -11.97 -0.06
CA ILE A 98 -15.85 -13.44 -0.14
C ILE A 98 -15.34 -14.11 1.15
N HIS A 99 -15.20 -13.36 2.26
CA HIS A 99 -14.71 -13.82 3.56
C HIS A 99 -13.31 -14.48 3.55
N THR A 100 -12.49 -14.27 2.53
CA THR A 100 -11.07 -14.69 2.53
C THR A 100 -10.20 -13.74 3.36
N GLY A 101 -10.70 -12.52 3.61
CA GLY A 101 -10.14 -11.58 4.57
C GLY A 101 -8.72 -11.16 4.24
N PHE A 102 -7.92 -10.94 5.29
CA PHE A 102 -6.57 -10.39 5.20
C PHE A 102 -5.60 -11.28 4.40
N ILE A 103 -5.64 -12.59 4.61
CA ILE A 103 -4.76 -13.54 3.91
C ILE A 103 -5.09 -13.56 2.41
N GLY A 104 -6.38 -13.55 2.07
CA GLY A 104 -6.84 -13.45 0.69
C GLY A 104 -6.37 -12.15 0.02
N GLY A 105 -6.49 -11.01 0.70
CA GLY A 105 -6.01 -9.73 0.18
C GLY A 105 -4.48 -9.69 -0.02
N MET A 106 -3.72 -10.30 0.89
CA MET A 106 -2.26 -10.37 0.76
C MET A 106 -1.84 -11.20 -0.46
N LEU A 107 -2.38 -12.42 -0.60
CA LEU A 107 -2.10 -13.29 -1.75
C LEU A 107 -2.61 -12.69 -3.06
N GLY A 108 -3.80 -12.10 -3.04
CA GLY A 108 -4.39 -11.39 -4.17
C GLY A 108 -3.54 -10.21 -4.64
N GLY A 109 -2.97 -9.44 -3.70
CA GLY A 109 -2.06 -8.34 -4.01
C GLY A 109 -0.80 -8.79 -4.76
N PHE A 110 -0.21 -9.92 -4.36
CA PHE A 110 0.92 -10.52 -5.10
C PHE A 110 0.49 -10.99 -6.49
N LEU A 111 -0.63 -11.71 -6.59
CA LEU A 111 -1.16 -12.21 -7.86
C LEU A 111 -1.37 -11.06 -8.86
N VAL A 112 -2.04 -9.99 -8.43
CA VAL A 112 -2.28 -8.80 -9.27
C VAL A 112 -0.96 -8.12 -9.63
N GLY A 113 -0.07 -7.91 -8.65
CA GLY A 113 1.22 -7.27 -8.88
C GLY A 113 2.03 -7.96 -9.97
N TYR A 114 2.18 -9.28 -9.88
CA TYR A 114 2.88 -10.06 -10.92
C TYR A 114 2.12 -10.09 -12.25
N THR A 115 0.79 -10.16 -12.22
CA THR A 115 -0.03 -10.14 -13.44
C THR A 115 0.17 -8.83 -14.22
N ILE A 116 0.13 -7.69 -13.54
CA ILE A 116 0.36 -6.37 -14.17
C ILE A 116 1.81 -6.24 -14.63
N LEU A 117 2.78 -6.75 -13.87
CA LEU A 117 4.19 -6.75 -14.26
C LEU A 117 4.42 -7.55 -15.56
N LEU A 118 3.76 -8.70 -15.69
CA LEU A 118 3.79 -9.51 -16.92
C LEU A 118 3.14 -8.76 -18.09
N LEU A 119 2.00 -8.11 -17.86
CA LEU A 119 1.31 -7.31 -18.87
C LEU A 119 2.17 -6.16 -19.39
N LYS A 120 2.85 -5.44 -18.49
CA LYS A 120 3.82 -4.39 -18.84
C LYS A 120 4.98 -4.91 -19.68
N ARG A 121 5.40 -6.16 -19.44
CA ARG A 121 6.53 -6.77 -20.16
C ARG A 121 6.13 -7.22 -21.56
N TYR A 122 4.88 -7.64 -21.74
CA TYR A 122 4.36 -8.13 -23.02
C TYR A 122 3.85 -7.00 -23.92
N ILE A 123 3.27 -5.95 -23.35
CA ILE A 123 2.73 -4.80 -24.08
C ILE A 123 3.78 -3.67 -24.09
N ARG A 124 4.21 -3.22 -25.28
CA ARG A 124 5.04 -2.00 -25.39
C ARG A 124 4.20 -0.79 -24.98
N LEU A 125 4.45 -0.22 -23.81
CA LEU A 125 3.71 0.95 -23.32
C LEU A 125 3.97 2.17 -24.24
N PRO A 126 2.94 2.74 -24.89
CA PRO A 126 3.06 3.99 -25.65
C PRO A 126 3.42 5.15 -24.72
N GLN A 127 4.06 6.19 -25.27
CA GLN A 127 4.63 7.32 -24.52
C GLN A 127 3.65 8.00 -23.54
N SER A 128 2.35 7.99 -23.81
CA SER A 128 1.32 8.56 -22.92
C SER A 128 1.12 7.80 -21.62
N MET A 129 1.44 6.50 -21.56
CA MET A 129 1.34 5.68 -20.34
C MET A 129 2.65 5.63 -19.54
N GLN A 130 3.74 6.21 -20.06
CA GLN A 130 5.02 6.27 -19.34
C GLN A 130 4.96 7.16 -18.09
N GLY A 131 3.99 8.08 -18.00
CA GLY A 131 3.71 8.85 -16.78
C GLY A 131 3.16 8.03 -15.60
N LEU A 132 2.69 6.80 -15.85
CA LEU A 132 2.32 5.83 -14.81
C LEU A 132 3.51 4.99 -14.33
N MET A 133 4.63 4.98 -15.07
CA MET A 133 5.90 4.49 -14.55
C MET A 133 6.56 5.58 -13.71
N LEU A 134 7.28 5.19 -12.66
CA LEU A 134 8.12 6.14 -11.93
C LEU A 134 9.16 6.70 -12.91
N ALA A 135 9.17 8.02 -13.14
CA ALA A 135 10.04 8.70 -14.09
C ALA A 135 11.53 8.72 -13.65
N SER A 136 12.12 7.54 -13.44
CA SER A 136 13.56 7.36 -13.14
C SER A 136 14.29 6.61 -14.25
N THR A 137 13.59 6.05 -15.24
CA THR A 137 14.22 5.44 -16.41
C THR A 137 14.24 6.45 -17.56
N ASN A 138 15.41 7.03 -17.83
CA ASN A 138 15.79 7.83 -19.00
C ASN A 138 15.44 9.33 -19.03
N HIS A 139 16.02 10.15 -18.15
CA HIS A 139 16.78 11.37 -18.48
C HIS A 139 17.27 12.01 -17.15
N GLY A 140 18.56 11.87 -16.79
CA GLY A 140 19.16 12.68 -15.71
C GLY A 140 20.25 12.06 -14.82
N VAL A 141 20.45 10.73 -14.82
CA VAL A 141 21.37 10.11 -13.84
C VAL A 141 22.86 10.11 -14.27
N ALA A 142 23.20 10.71 -15.42
CA ALA A 142 24.60 10.96 -15.78
C ALA A 142 25.21 12.17 -15.03
N GLY A 143 24.39 13.10 -14.53
CA GLY A 143 24.85 14.34 -13.88
C GLY A 143 24.86 14.33 -12.34
N ILE A 144 24.19 13.37 -11.71
CA ILE A 144 23.90 13.42 -10.26
C ILE A 144 24.73 12.40 -9.44
N LYS A 145 25.54 11.57 -10.11
CA LYS A 145 26.40 10.58 -9.42
C LYS A 145 27.54 11.16 -8.58
N HIS A 146 27.81 12.47 -8.65
CA HIS A 146 28.86 13.12 -7.86
C HIS A 146 28.37 13.73 -6.53
N HIS A 147 27.05 13.86 -6.31
CA HIS A 147 26.53 14.65 -5.18
C HIS A 147 25.88 13.83 -4.05
N TYR A 148 25.75 12.51 -4.20
CA TYR A 148 25.15 11.62 -3.18
C TYR A 148 26.14 10.61 -2.59
N ARG A 149 27.46 10.88 -2.68
CA ARG A 149 28.50 10.06 -2.06
C ARG A 149 28.79 10.42 -0.59
N TRP A 150 27.93 11.22 0.03
CA TRP A 150 28.12 11.77 1.38
C TRP A 150 27.01 11.38 2.37
N ALA A 151 25.95 10.69 1.92
CA ALA A 151 24.81 10.31 2.77
C ALA A 151 24.78 8.81 3.14
N VAL A 152 25.83 8.07 2.79
CA VAL A 152 25.98 6.63 3.06
C VAL A 152 27.40 6.36 3.53
N ASN A 153 27.88 7.11 4.53
CA ASN A 153 29.07 6.71 5.30
C ASN A 153 29.27 7.45 6.64
N ASP A 154 28.22 7.57 7.44
CA ASP A 154 28.20 7.96 8.86
C ASP A 154 26.83 7.40 9.30
N ASP A 155 26.65 6.36 10.13
CA ASP A 155 27.27 6.06 11.41
C ASP A 155 27.24 4.53 11.64
N ALA A 156 28.36 3.97 12.08
CA ALA A 156 28.52 2.58 12.46
C ALA A 156 29.12 2.54 13.85
N ASP A 157 28.43 3.12 14.84
CA ASP A 157 28.91 3.18 16.23
C ASP A 157 27.88 3.74 17.23
N TRP A 158 26.77 3.01 17.43
CA TRP A 158 26.15 2.69 18.73
C TRP A 158 25.09 1.59 18.61
#